data_AF-A0A257YWH8-F1
#
_entry.id   AF-A0A257YWH8-F1
#
_cell.length_a   1.000
_cell.length_b   1.000
_cell.length_c   1.000
_cell.angle_alpha   90.00
_cell.angle_beta   90.00
_cell.angle_gamma   90.00
#
_symmetry.space_group_name_H-M   'P 1'
#
loop_
_entity.id
_entity.type
_entity.pdbx_description
1 polymer ?
#
loop_
_entity_poly.entity_id
_entity_poly.type
_entity_poly.pdbx_seq_one_letter_code
_entity_poly.pdbx_strand_id
1 'polypeptide(L)' 'MTMPDTFTDALDLAHFDRPDAGKLVPPAPMTHRPRILLLYGSLRARSYSRLLVEE' A
#
# COMPACT_ATOMS: atom_id res chain seq x y z
N MET A 1 8.10 -37.61 -11.53
CA MET A 1 8.66 -37.05 -10.29
C MET A 1 9.41 -35.79 -10.68
N THR A 2 9.01 -34.65 -10.12
CA THR A 2 9.42 -33.27 -10.44
C THR A 2 8.87 -32.71 -11.77
N MET A 3 7.81 -31.90 -11.68
CA MET A 3 7.41 -30.99 -12.77
C MET A 3 8.54 -29.98 -12.98
N PRO A 4 8.92 -29.65 -14.22
CA PRO A 4 9.85 -28.55 -14.47
C PRO A 4 9.22 -27.27 -13.93
N ASP A 5 9.96 -26.56 -13.08
CA ASP A 5 9.49 -25.34 -12.41
C ASP A 5 9.61 -24.16 -13.38
N THR A 6 8.76 -24.17 -14.42
CA THR A 6 8.75 -23.19 -15.54
C THR A 6 8.58 -21.74 -15.07
N PHE A 7 8.16 -21.55 -13.83
CA PHE A 7 8.02 -20.24 -13.20
C PHE A 7 9.34 -19.45 -13.18
N THR A 8 10.47 -20.12 -12.93
CA THR A 8 11.77 -19.45 -12.81
C THR A 8 12.33 -19.01 -14.18
N ASP A 9 12.00 -19.73 -15.24
CA ASP A 9 12.46 -19.43 -16.61
C ASP A 9 11.77 -18.20 -17.21
N ALA A 10 10.55 -17.89 -16.74
CA ALA A 10 9.81 -16.69 -17.15
C ALA A 10 10.16 -15.44 -16.34
N LEU A 11 11.08 -15.55 -15.37
CA LEU A 11 11.40 -14.47 -14.45
C LEU A 11 12.48 -13.55 -15.01
N ASP A 12 12.15 -12.27 -15.20
CA ASP A 12 13.15 -11.23 -15.46
C ASP A 12 13.83 -10.80 -14.16
N LEU A 13 15.07 -11.24 -13.98
CA LEU A 13 15.87 -10.96 -12.79
C LEU A 13 16.17 -9.46 -12.59
N ALA A 14 16.08 -8.63 -13.64
CA ALA A 14 16.28 -7.19 -13.51
C ALA A 14 15.22 -6.53 -12.61
N HIS A 15 14.03 -7.14 -12.49
CA HIS A 15 12.91 -6.64 -11.69
C HIS A 15 12.65 -7.48 -10.44
N PHE A 16 13.42 -8.56 -10.24
CA PHE A 16 13.23 -9.44 -9.09
C PHE A 16 13.99 -8.91 -7.87
N ASP A 17 13.27 -8.21 -6.99
CA ASP A 17 13.81 -7.81 -5.70
C ASP A 17 13.41 -8.80 -4.59
N ARG A 18 14.40 -9.48 -4.00
CA ARG A 18 14.15 -10.47 -2.96
C ARG A 18 13.65 -9.77 -1.68
N PRO A 19 12.52 -10.22 -1.08
CA PRO A 19 12.03 -9.69 0.19
C PRO A 19 13.11 -9.78 1.28
N ASP A 20 13.33 -8.68 1.97
CA ASP A 20 14.23 -8.57 3.11
C ASP A 20 13.55 -7.72 4.20
N ALA A 21 13.63 -8.17 5.45
CA ALA A 21 12.96 -7.50 6.55
C ALA A 21 13.54 -6.10 6.81
N GLY A 22 14.83 -5.90 6.53
CA GLY A 22 15.50 -4.60 6.67
C GLY A 22 14.90 -3.52 5.76
N LYS A 23 14.37 -3.91 4.58
CA LYS A 23 13.75 -2.98 3.62
C LYS A 23 12.40 -2.42 4.07
N LEU A 24 11.75 -3.05 5.06
CA LEU A 24 10.46 -2.60 5.59
C LEU A 24 10.62 -1.47 6.62
N VAL A 25 11.83 -1.28 7.16
CA VAL A 25 12.10 -0.26 8.17
C VAL A 25 12.40 1.05 7.46
N PRO A 26 11.66 2.14 7.75
CA PRO A 26 11.98 3.43 7.19
C PRO A 26 13.37 3.87 7.67
N PRO A 27 14.21 4.46 6.79
CA PRO A 27 15.59 4.83 7.12
C PRO A 27 15.70 5.88 8.23
N ALA A 28 14.62 6.64 8.46
CA ALA A 28 14.50 7.56 9.59
C ALA A 28 13.04 7.62 10.06
N PRO A 29 12.80 7.95 11.34
CA PRO A 29 11.45 8.23 11.84
C PRO A 29 10.80 9.41 11.08
N MET A 30 9.50 9.29 10.77
CA MET A 30 8.75 10.39 10.18
C MET A 30 8.59 11.52 11.21
N THR A 31 9.07 12.71 10.88
CA THR A 31 9.01 13.89 11.77
C THR A 31 7.78 14.76 11.52
N HIS A 32 7.07 14.55 10.41
CA HIS A 32 5.84 15.27 10.09
C HIS A 32 4.61 14.56 10.68
N ARG A 33 3.50 15.29 10.84
CA ARG A 33 2.21 14.69 11.18
C ARG A 33 1.71 13.76 10.07
N PRO A 34 0.96 12.68 10.39
CA PRO A 34 0.32 11.85 9.38
C PRO A 34 -0.58 12.67 8.45
N ARG A 35 -0.53 12.37 7.15
CA ARG A 35 -1.33 13.06 6.12
C ARG A 35 -2.45 12.14 5.68
N ILE A 36 -3.65 12.38 6.21
CA ILE A 36 -4.84 11.56 5.93
C ILE A 36 -5.78 12.36 5.05
N LEU A 37 -6.14 11.80 3.89
CA LEU A 37 -7.16 12.36 3.02
C LEU A 37 -8.50 11.70 3.34
N LEU A 38 -9.51 12.53 3.62
CA LEU A 38 -10.86 12.10 3.95
C LEU A 38 -11.80 12.41 2.77
N LEU A 39 -12.50 11.39 2.26
CA LEU A 39 -13.41 11.50 1.12
C LEU A 39 -14.81 11.03 1.51
N TYR A 40 -15.84 11.70 1.00
CA TYR A 40 -17.25 11.36 1.26
C TYR A 40 -18.10 11.42 -0.02
N GLY A 41 -19.10 10.55 -0.11
CA GLY A 41 -19.88 10.31 -1.34
C GLY A 41 -21.18 11.11 -1.51
N SER A 42 -21.36 12.25 -0.85
CA SER A 42 -22.61 13.03 -0.95
C SER A 42 -22.37 14.53 -0.85
N LEU A 43 -22.95 15.27 -1.81
CA LEU A 43 -22.91 16.74 -1.89
C LEU A 43 -24.13 17.43 -1.25
N ARG A 44 -25.03 16.66 -0.61
CA ARG A 44 -26.23 17.20 0.04
C ARG A 44 -25.83 18.13 1.19
N ALA A 45 -26.64 19.17 1.43
CA ALA A 45 -26.43 20.10 2.54
C ALA A 45 -26.27 19.38 3.90
N ARG A 46 -27.10 18.36 4.16
CA ARG A 46 -26.92 17.41 5.26
C ARG A 46 -26.49 16.05 4.72
N SER A 47 -25.24 15.68 4.98
CA SER A 47 -24.62 14.46 4.46
C SER A 47 -24.10 13.58 5.60
N TYR A 48 -24.72 12.43 5.84
CA TYR A 48 -24.29 11.50 6.90
C TYR A 48 -22.92 10.90 6.64
N SER A 49 -22.53 10.71 5.37
CA SER A 49 -21.18 10.26 5.03
C SER A 49 -20.13 11.32 5.33
N ARG A 50 -20.47 12.62 5.23
CA ARG A 50 -19.59 13.70 5.67
C ARG A 50 -19.49 13.75 7.20
N LEU A 51 -20.61 13.64 7.90
CA LEU A 51 -20.63 13.62 9.38
C LEU A 51 -19.81 12.44 9.94
N LEU A 52 -20.00 11.23 9.42
CA LEU A 52 -19.24 10.05 9.84
C LEU A 52 -17.72 10.20 9.64
N VAL A 53 -17.32 10.99 8.65
CA VAL A 53 -15.92 11.20 8.31
C VAL A 53 -15.29 12.35 9.14
N GLU A 54 -16.12 13.25 9.69
CA GLU A 54 -15.69 14.39 10.52
C GLU A 54 -15.52 14.04 12.02
N GLU A 55 -16.21 13.00 12.51
CA GLU A 55 -16.17 12.53 13.91
C GLU A 55 -15.11 11.45 14.16
#